data_AF-A0A6G6XC32-F1
#
_entry.id   AF-A0A6G6XC32-F1
#
_cell.length_a   1.000
_cell.length_b   1.000
_cell.length_c   1.000
_cell.angle_alpha   90.00
_cell.angle_beta   90.00
_cell.angle_gamma   90.00
#
_symmetry.space_group_name_H-M   'P 1'
#
loop_
_entity.id
_entity.type
_entity.pdbx_description
1 polymer ?
#
loop_
_entity_poly.entity_id
_entity_poly.type
_entity_poly.pdbx_seq_one_letter_code
_entity_poly.pdbx_strand_id
1 'polypeptide(L)'
;MRKVWLVTGMAGLSLGLAGCGGAAEEAPEAAASDTAADSTAEAGAMAAADEDAKVPGTEYHATAPIPCGFGGAAPTETCEAGVIRQWGEDGTTLVEVQKPDGMKRAIFVKGTEPYGADSAQADGSAGWDFATSREGDRVTVKFGPESYVIVDAFVEGG
;
A
#
# COMPACT_ATOMS: atom_id res chain seq x y z
N MET A 1 -11.98 -10.19 -50.51
CA MET A 1 -13.07 -11.07 -50.99
C MET A 1 -13.66 -11.78 -49.77
N ARG A 2 -14.98 -11.63 -49.53
CA ARG A 2 -15.95 -12.56 -48.87
C ARG A 2 -15.50 -13.28 -47.57
N LYS A 3 -16.18 -13.29 -46.42
CA LYS A 3 -17.59 -13.09 -45.99
C LYS A 3 -17.53 -13.00 -44.45
N VAL A 4 -18.08 -11.98 -43.80
CA VAL A 4 -19.41 -11.98 -43.12
C VAL A 4 -19.81 -13.35 -42.55
N TRP A 5 -19.80 -13.46 -41.23
CA TRP A 5 -20.72 -14.30 -40.47
C TRP A 5 -21.49 -13.41 -39.49
N LEU A 6 -22.81 -13.51 -39.61
CA LEU A 6 -23.86 -12.85 -38.84
C LEU A 6 -24.55 -13.94 -38.00
N VAL A 7 -25.38 -13.47 -37.06
CA VAL A 7 -26.51 -14.16 -36.39
C VAL A 7 -26.15 -14.77 -35.03
N THR A 8 -26.41 -14.08 -33.91
CA THR A 8 -27.69 -13.89 -33.16
C THR A 8 -27.79 -14.89 -32.01
N GLY A 9 -27.90 -14.37 -30.79
CA GLY A 9 -28.30 -15.09 -29.59
C GLY A 9 -28.93 -14.12 -28.61
N MET A 10 -30.26 -14.18 -28.51
CA MET A 10 -31.16 -13.29 -27.78
C MET A 10 -31.71 -14.06 -26.57
N ALA A 11 -31.56 -13.53 -25.35
CA ALA A 11 -32.36 -13.77 -24.14
C ALA A 11 -31.66 -13.00 -22.99
N GLY A 12 -32.26 -12.12 -22.21
CA GLY A 12 -33.67 -11.96 -21.84
C GLY A 12 -33.81 -12.25 -20.35
N LEU A 13 -34.23 -11.24 -19.57
CA LEU A 13 -34.76 -11.30 -18.19
C LEU A 13 -33.74 -11.75 -17.10
N SER A 14 -33.74 -11.22 -15.87
CA SER A 14 -34.78 -10.57 -15.09
C SER A 14 -34.22 -10.04 -13.75
N LEU A 15 -34.96 -9.07 -13.19
CA LEU A 15 -35.21 -8.81 -11.76
C LEU A 15 -34.04 -8.37 -10.87
N GLY A 16 -34.14 -7.11 -10.43
CA GLY A 16 -33.41 -6.59 -9.28
C GLY A 16 -34.02 -7.01 -7.95
N LEU A 17 -33.37 -6.60 -6.86
CA LEU A 17 -34.00 -6.42 -5.56
C LEU A 17 -33.39 -5.17 -4.90
N ALA A 18 -34.28 -4.25 -4.53
CA ALA A 18 -34.01 -3.11 -3.69
C ALA A 18 -33.78 -3.56 -2.24
N GLY A 19 -32.84 -2.91 -1.55
CA GLY A 19 -32.66 -2.97 -0.11
C GLY A 19 -32.41 -1.56 0.41
N CYS A 20 -33.39 -1.03 1.13
CA CYS A 20 -33.49 0.34 1.61
C CYS A 20 -33.36 0.35 3.14
N GLY A 21 -32.73 1.40 3.69
CA GLY A 21 -32.86 1.82 5.09
C GLY A 21 -31.85 1.19 6.06
N GLY A 22 -31.26 1.90 7.02
CA GLY A 22 -31.44 3.27 7.48
C GLY A 22 -30.80 3.44 8.88
N ALA A 23 -30.42 4.69 9.20
CA ALA A 23 -30.30 5.38 10.51
C ALA A 23 -29.76 4.59 11.73
N ALA A 24 -28.68 5.01 12.42
CA ALA A 24 -28.48 6.26 13.19
C ALA A 24 -29.36 6.37 14.45
N GLU A 25 -28.76 6.95 15.51
CA GLU A 25 -29.29 7.29 16.85
C GLU A 25 -29.43 6.12 17.86
N GLU A 26 -29.06 6.18 19.15
CA GLU A 26 -28.85 7.29 20.09
C GLU A 26 -28.16 6.80 21.41
N ALA A 27 -27.51 7.73 22.15
CA ALA A 27 -27.00 7.57 23.53
C ALA A 27 -28.17 7.54 24.57
N PRO A 28 -28.00 7.38 25.93
CA PRO A 28 -27.27 8.35 26.79
C PRO A 28 -26.63 7.86 28.14
N GLU A 29 -25.71 8.70 28.63
CA GLU A 29 -25.46 9.28 29.97
C GLU A 29 -25.68 8.52 31.31
N ALA A 30 -24.64 8.60 32.18
CA ALA A 30 -24.65 8.92 33.64
C ALA A 30 -23.39 8.30 34.30
N ALA A 31 -22.64 8.86 35.25
CA ALA A 31 -22.80 9.99 36.15
C ALA A 31 -21.42 10.47 36.65
N ALA A 32 -21.42 11.68 37.22
CA ALA A 32 -20.32 12.51 37.69
C ALA A 32 -19.44 11.93 38.83
N SER A 33 -18.23 12.50 38.98
CA SER A 33 -17.85 13.14 40.25
C SER A 33 -16.74 14.18 40.08
N ASP A 34 -17.04 15.30 40.73
CA ASP A 34 -16.28 16.50 41.03
C ASP A 34 -14.86 16.25 41.57
N THR A 35 -13.88 17.04 41.14
CA THR A 35 -12.92 17.71 42.03
C THR A 35 -12.15 18.75 41.22
N ALA A 36 -12.36 20.02 41.56
CA ALA A 36 -11.48 21.10 41.21
C ALA A 36 -10.07 20.86 41.78
N ALA A 37 -9.06 20.79 40.91
CA ALA A 37 -7.68 20.99 41.28
C ALA A 37 -7.03 21.93 40.26
N ASP A 38 -6.71 23.12 40.78
CA ASP A 38 -5.77 24.08 40.26
C ASP A 38 -4.53 23.41 39.65
N SER A 39 -4.24 23.71 38.39
CA SER A 39 -2.91 23.50 37.79
C SER A 39 -2.76 24.50 36.65
N THR A 40 -2.14 25.63 37.00
CA THR A 40 -1.20 26.38 36.17
C THR A 40 -1.18 26.04 34.69
N ALA A 41 -1.53 27.05 33.89
CA ALA A 41 -1.21 27.12 32.47
C ALA A 41 0.28 26.80 32.23
N GLU A 42 0.56 25.60 31.74
CA GLU A 42 1.81 25.32 31.06
C GLU A 42 1.67 25.79 29.61
N ALA A 43 2.40 26.87 29.34
CA ALA A 43 2.63 27.40 28.03
C ALA A 43 3.07 26.28 27.08
N GLY A 44 2.31 26.13 25.99
CA GLY A 44 2.77 25.58 24.72
C GLY A 44 3.47 24.23 24.83
N ALA A 45 2.69 23.17 25.01
CA ALA A 45 3.01 21.93 24.32
C ALA A 45 3.02 22.27 22.82
N MET A 46 4.20 22.62 22.29
CA MET A 46 4.50 22.35 20.90
C MET A 46 4.10 20.89 20.71
N ALA A 47 3.04 20.65 19.94
CA ALA A 47 2.73 19.31 19.48
C ALA A 47 4.06 18.78 18.92
N ALA A 48 4.67 17.82 19.63
CA ALA A 48 5.73 17.04 19.05
C ALA A 48 5.12 16.54 17.74
N ALA A 49 5.76 16.82 16.61
CA ALA A 49 5.37 16.18 15.37
C ALA A 49 5.35 14.69 15.71
N ASP A 50 4.17 14.06 15.65
CA ASP A 50 4.01 12.64 15.94
C ASP A 50 5.01 11.91 15.03
N GLU A 51 6.09 11.41 15.62
CA GLU A 51 7.03 10.58 14.89
C GLU A 51 6.28 9.31 14.50
N ASP A 52 6.31 9.02 13.21
CA ASP A 52 5.61 7.88 12.65
C ASP A 52 6.06 6.57 13.33
N ALA A 53 5.10 5.82 13.85
CA ALA A 53 5.37 4.71 14.73
C ALA A 53 6.01 3.53 13.98
N LYS A 54 6.97 2.85 14.64
CA LYS A 54 7.61 1.65 14.12
C LYS A 54 6.95 0.37 14.62
N VAL A 55 6.92 -0.65 13.77
CA VAL A 55 6.54 -2.02 14.13
C VAL A 55 7.56 -2.56 15.14
N PRO A 56 7.13 -3.03 16.33
CA PRO A 56 8.03 -3.47 17.38
C PRO A 56 9.08 -4.49 16.92
N GLY A 57 10.34 -4.21 17.21
CA GLY A 57 11.46 -5.08 16.84
C GLY A 57 11.91 -4.98 15.38
N THR A 58 11.43 -4.00 14.62
CA THR A 58 11.83 -3.76 13.22
C THR A 58 12.12 -2.28 12.96
N GLU A 59 12.66 -1.98 11.79
CA GLU A 59 12.84 -0.61 11.29
C GLU A 59 11.64 -0.11 10.47
N TYR A 60 10.65 -0.99 10.23
CA TYR A 60 9.51 -0.67 9.40
C TYR A 60 8.47 0.13 10.17
N HIS A 61 7.84 1.07 9.49
CA HIS A 61 6.69 1.81 10.02
C HIS A 61 5.38 1.04 9.81
N ALA A 62 5.34 0.21 8.76
CA ALA A 62 4.27 -0.77 8.56
C ALA A 62 4.81 -2.01 7.84
N THR A 63 4.12 -3.13 8.01
CA THR A 63 4.34 -4.37 7.25
C THR A 63 3.03 -4.86 6.68
N ALA A 64 3.04 -5.37 5.46
CA ALA A 64 1.86 -5.91 4.82
C ALA A 64 2.21 -6.99 3.77
N PRO A 65 1.34 -7.97 3.57
CA PRO A 65 1.42 -8.84 2.40
C PRO A 65 1.06 -8.05 1.14
N ILE A 66 1.87 -8.16 0.09
CA ILE A 66 1.62 -7.53 -1.21
C ILE A 66 1.60 -8.57 -2.35
N PRO A 67 0.84 -8.34 -3.43
CA PRO A 67 0.92 -9.18 -4.62
C PRO A 67 2.29 -9.06 -5.28
N CYS A 68 2.89 -10.19 -5.62
CA CYS A 68 4.19 -10.26 -6.28
C CYS A 68 4.26 -11.40 -7.30
N GLY A 69 5.25 -11.36 -8.19
CA GLY A 69 5.46 -12.40 -9.19
C GLY A 69 6.90 -12.39 -9.72
N PHE A 70 7.39 -13.57 -10.07
CA PHE A 70 8.78 -13.81 -10.49
C PHE A 70 8.84 -14.56 -11.83
N GLY A 71 10.01 -14.58 -12.46
CA GLY A 71 10.20 -15.27 -13.75
C GLY A 71 9.38 -14.68 -14.90
N GLY A 72 8.97 -13.42 -14.82
CA GLY A 72 8.12 -12.74 -15.80
C GLY A 72 6.62 -13.01 -15.63
N ALA A 73 6.21 -13.72 -14.58
CA ALA A 73 4.82 -14.00 -14.29
C ALA A 73 4.03 -12.72 -13.90
N ALA A 74 2.69 -12.84 -13.94
CA ALA A 74 1.81 -11.85 -13.31
C ALA A 74 1.98 -11.88 -11.78
N PRO A 75 1.71 -10.78 -11.06
CA PRO A 75 1.87 -10.70 -9.61
C PRO A 75 0.72 -11.40 -8.87
N THR A 76 0.65 -12.73 -8.99
CA THR A 76 -0.40 -13.57 -8.41
C THR A 76 0.00 -14.25 -7.10
N GLU A 77 1.28 -14.17 -6.73
CA GLU A 77 1.79 -14.65 -5.45
C GLU A 77 1.68 -13.57 -4.38
N THR A 78 1.97 -13.91 -3.12
CA THR A 78 1.99 -12.98 -2.00
C THR A 78 3.39 -12.94 -1.40
N CYS A 79 3.93 -11.74 -1.24
CA CYS A 79 5.22 -11.49 -0.59
C CYS A 79 5.01 -10.61 0.65
N GLU A 80 5.75 -10.89 1.72
CA GLU A 80 5.80 -9.99 2.87
C GLU A 80 6.61 -8.74 2.52
N ALA A 81 6.09 -7.57 2.85
CA ALA A 81 6.77 -6.30 2.63
C ALA A 81 6.78 -5.45 3.90
N GLY A 82 7.84 -4.65 4.04
CA GLY A 82 7.96 -3.61 5.05
C GLY A 82 8.24 -2.26 4.41
N VAL A 83 7.71 -1.19 5.00
CA VAL A 83 7.93 0.18 4.53
C VAL A 83 8.72 0.99 5.55
N ILE A 84 9.75 1.70 5.07
CA ILE A 84 10.52 2.67 5.84
C ILE A 84 10.26 4.04 5.22
N ARG A 85 9.34 4.80 5.82
CA ARG A 85 9.05 6.19 5.46
C ARG A 85 10.20 7.09 5.90
N GLN A 86 10.43 8.18 5.16
CA GLN A 86 11.52 9.13 5.42
C GLN A 86 12.90 8.44 5.52
N TRP A 87 13.12 7.42 4.69
CA TRP A 87 14.36 6.66 4.65
C TRP A 87 15.54 7.49 4.12
N GLY A 88 15.31 8.29 3.08
CA GLY A 88 16.31 9.23 2.56
C GLY A 88 16.11 10.66 3.07
N GLU A 89 17.20 11.44 3.09
CA GLU A 89 17.19 12.86 3.50
C GLU A 89 16.25 13.73 2.65
N ASP A 90 15.90 13.27 1.45
CA ASP A 90 14.99 13.95 0.52
C ASP A 90 13.51 13.54 0.69
N GLY A 91 13.19 12.81 1.76
CA GLY A 91 11.84 12.32 2.05
C GLY A 91 11.45 11.09 1.23
N THR A 92 12.42 10.37 0.68
CA THR A 92 12.15 9.09 -0.02
C THR A 92 11.76 7.99 0.95
N THR A 93 10.88 7.11 0.48
CA THR A 93 10.40 5.94 1.20
C THR A 93 11.04 4.69 0.60
N LEU A 94 11.46 3.76 1.46
CA LEU A 94 11.98 2.47 1.06
C LEU A 94 10.91 1.39 1.30
N VAL A 95 10.59 0.61 0.28
CA VAL A 95 9.77 -0.60 0.42
C VAL A 95 10.67 -1.81 0.26
N GLU A 96 10.83 -2.59 1.33
CA GLU A 96 11.55 -3.86 1.27
C GLU A 96 10.57 -5.02 1.10
N VAL A 97 10.74 -5.81 0.05
CA VAL A 97 9.93 -7.00 -0.25
C VAL A 97 10.75 -8.25 -0.03
N GLN A 98 10.27 -9.16 0.82
CA GLN A 98 10.88 -10.44 1.05
C GLN A 98 10.52 -11.40 -0.09
N LYS A 99 11.52 -11.84 -0.85
CA LYS A 99 11.33 -12.78 -1.95
C LYS A 99 11.31 -14.24 -1.45
N PRO A 100 10.70 -15.17 -2.21
CA PRO A 100 10.69 -16.60 -1.89
C PRO A 100 12.08 -17.24 -1.80
N ASP A 101 13.09 -16.66 -2.46
CA ASP A 101 14.49 -17.11 -2.40
C ASP A 101 15.22 -16.69 -1.11
N GLY A 102 14.55 -15.96 -0.21
CA GLY A 102 15.10 -15.47 1.05
C GLY A 102 15.86 -14.15 0.93
N MET A 103 16.06 -13.62 -0.28
CA MET A 103 16.62 -12.29 -0.48
C MET A 103 15.53 -11.22 -0.36
N LYS A 104 15.95 -9.98 -0.13
CA LYS A 104 15.07 -8.82 -0.15
C LYS A 104 15.24 -8.03 -1.43
N ARG A 105 14.17 -7.38 -1.87
CA ARG A 105 14.19 -6.34 -2.90
C ARG A 105 13.83 -5.01 -2.24
N ALA A 106 14.68 -4.03 -2.39
CA ALA A 106 14.42 -2.64 -2.03
C ALA A 106 13.83 -1.91 -3.25
N ILE A 107 12.66 -1.28 -3.07
CA ILE A 107 12.00 -0.42 -4.05
C ILE A 107 12.01 0.99 -3.49
N PHE A 108 12.57 1.92 -4.25
CA PHE A 108 12.67 3.32 -3.86
C PHE A 108 11.44 4.09 -4.36
N VAL A 109 10.80 4.81 -3.45
CA VAL A 109 9.53 5.51 -3.70
C VAL A 109 9.67 6.97 -3.30
N LYS A 110 9.14 7.88 -4.13
CA LYS A 110 9.08 9.31 -3.84
C LYS A 110 7.61 9.77 -3.86
N GLY A 111 7.10 10.20 -2.71
CA GLY A 111 5.65 10.29 -2.52
C GLY A 111 5.04 8.90 -2.67
N THR A 112 4.17 8.70 -3.67
CA THR A 112 3.57 7.41 -4.03
C THR A 112 4.11 6.81 -5.33
N GLU A 113 5.15 7.40 -5.92
CA GLU A 113 5.70 6.95 -7.20
C GLU A 113 7.02 6.17 -7.00
N PRO A 114 7.04 4.86 -7.29
CA PRO A 114 8.26 4.07 -7.34
C PRO A 114 9.14 4.55 -8.50
N TYR A 115 10.41 4.81 -8.24
CA TYR A 115 11.35 5.34 -9.25
C TYR A 115 12.58 4.46 -9.48
N GLY A 116 12.78 3.45 -8.64
CA GLY A 116 13.88 2.51 -8.81
C GLY A 116 13.79 1.31 -7.89
N ALA A 117 14.73 0.39 -8.09
CA ALA A 117 14.94 -0.78 -7.26
C ALA A 117 16.44 -0.98 -7.01
N ASP A 118 16.79 -1.61 -5.90
CA ASP A 118 18.18 -2.04 -5.70
C ASP A 118 18.58 -3.06 -6.76
N SER A 119 19.82 -2.94 -7.23
CA SER A 119 20.34 -3.80 -8.28
C SER A 119 21.82 -4.12 -8.06
N ALA A 120 22.23 -5.31 -8.47
CA ALA A 120 23.59 -5.79 -8.34
C ALA A 120 24.02 -6.61 -9.57
N GLN A 121 25.31 -6.60 -9.87
CA GLN A 121 25.88 -7.52 -10.86
C GLN A 121 25.89 -8.96 -10.34
N ALA A 122 26.00 -9.15 -9.02
CA ALA A 122 26.12 -10.45 -8.38
C ALA A 122 24.85 -11.30 -8.46
N ASP A 123 23.67 -10.68 -8.50
CA ASP A 123 22.38 -11.35 -8.66
C ASP A 123 21.80 -11.22 -10.08
N GLY A 124 22.55 -10.57 -11.00
CA GLY A 124 22.17 -10.37 -12.39
C GLY A 124 21.14 -9.26 -12.62
N SER A 125 20.72 -8.53 -11.58
CA SER A 125 19.66 -7.51 -11.68
C SER A 125 20.14 -6.16 -12.23
N ALA A 126 21.45 -5.91 -12.26
CA ALA A 126 22.01 -4.64 -12.72
C ALA A 126 21.73 -4.30 -14.21
N GLY A 127 21.28 -5.28 -15.00
CA GLY A 127 20.87 -5.06 -16.39
C GLY A 127 19.35 -5.05 -16.61
N TRP A 128 18.56 -5.06 -15.53
CA TRP A 128 17.10 -5.14 -15.64
C TRP A 128 16.46 -3.77 -15.83
N ASP A 129 15.42 -3.74 -16.67
CA ASP A 129 14.59 -2.56 -16.86
C ASP A 129 13.66 -2.34 -15.67
N PHE A 130 13.46 -1.09 -15.30
CA PHE A 130 12.49 -0.65 -14.29
C PHE A 130 11.33 0.07 -14.97
N ALA A 131 10.09 -0.33 -14.66
CA ALA A 131 8.88 0.29 -15.16
C ALA A 131 7.78 0.28 -14.11
N THR A 132 6.87 1.26 -14.18
CA THR A 132 5.69 1.34 -13.33
C THR A 132 4.42 1.43 -14.18
N SER A 133 3.31 0.89 -13.66
CA SER A 133 1.97 1.15 -14.18
C SER A 133 1.01 1.32 -13.02
N ARG A 134 0.06 2.27 -13.13
CA ARG A 134 -0.86 2.63 -12.06
C ARG A 134 -2.31 2.33 -12.42
N GLU A 135 -3.05 1.78 -11.48
CA GLU A 135 -4.50 1.58 -11.52
C GLU A 135 -5.09 2.03 -10.18
N GLY A 136 -5.67 3.23 -10.14
CA GLY A 136 -6.13 3.83 -8.88
C GLY A 136 -4.97 4.05 -7.89
N ASP A 137 -5.11 3.50 -6.69
CA ASP A 137 -4.13 3.52 -5.60
C ASP A 137 -3.10 2.38 -5.70
N ARG A 138 -3.16 1.55 -6.75
CA ARG A 138 -2.27 0.40 -6.96
C ARG A 138 -1.21 0.74 -7.99
N VAL A 139 0.05 0.61 -7.61
CA VAL A 139 1.20 0.71 -8.50
C VAL A 139 1.82 -0.65 -8.71
N THR A 140 1.81 -1.11 -9.95
CA THR A 140 2.58 -2.28 -10.35
C THR A 140 3.98 -1.84 -10.74
N VAL A 141 4.97 -2.28 -9.97
CA VAL A 141 6.39 -2.16 -10.30
C VAL A 141 6.79 -3.40 -11.10
N LYS A 142 7.48 -3.19 -12.21
CA LYS A 142 8.16 -4.22 -13.00
C LYS A 142 9.65 -3.95 -12.96
N PHE A 143 10.43 -4.93 -12.49
CA PHE A 143 11.88 -4.85 -12.46
C PHE A 143 12.45 -6.16 -13.02
N GLY A 144 12.81 -6.13 -14.30
CA GLY A 144 13.19 -7.34 -15.04
C GLY A 144 12.12 -8.44 -14.97
N PRO A 145 12.45 -9.65 -14.47
CA PRO A 145 11.50 -10.75 -14.33
C PRO A 145 10.60 -10.63 -13.08
N GLU A 146 10.77 -9.58 -12.28
CA GLU A 146 10.07 -9.42 -11.00
C GLU A 146 8.94 -8.39 -11.11
N SER A 147 7.88 -8.61 -10.35
CA SER A 147 6.75 -7.69 -10.29
C SER A 147 6.14 -7.60 -8.91
N TYR A 148 5.71 -6.39 -8.53
CA TYR A 148 5.17 -6.09 -7.21
C TYR A 148 4.02 -5.10 -7.33
N VAL A 149 2.96 -5.30 -6.55
CA VAL A 149 1.85 -4.34 -6.49
C VAL A 149 1.86 -3.65 -5.14
N ILE A 150 2.23 -2.37 -5.14
CA ILE A 150 2.29 -1.52 -3.95
C ILE A 150 1.04 -0.66 -3.92
N VAL A 151 0.42 -0.52 -2.75
CA VAL A 151 -0.74 0.35 -2.56
C VAL A 151 -0.29 1.65 -1.89
N ASP A 152 -0.82 2.79 -2.33
CA ASP A 152 -0.42 4.12 -1.84
C ASP A 152 -0.52 4.24 -0.32
N ALA A 153 -1.60 3.73 0.29
CA ALA A 153 -1.80 3.73 1.75
C ALA A 153 -0.71 2.96 2.51
N PHE A 154 -0.09 1.94 1.89
CA PHE A 154 1.04 1.25 2.49
C PHE A 154 2.28 2.15 2.52
N VAL A 155 2.44 3.01 1.51
CA VAL A 155 3.57 3.94 1.40
C VAL A 155 3.41 5.15 2.30
N GLU A 156 2.22 5.75 2.35
CA GLU A 156 1.96 7.03 3.03
C GLU A 156 1.61 6.88 4.51
N GLY A 157 1.05 5.73 4.91
CA GLY A 157 0.39 5.61 6.20
C GLY A 157 -1.08 6.05 6.14
N GLY A 158 -1.79 5.94 7.27
CA GLY A 158 -3.21 6.29 7.40
C GLY A 158 -3.47 7.25 8.55
#